data_AF-A0A2P8B4X4-F1
#
_entry.id   AF-A0A2P8B4X4-F1
#
_cell.length_a   1.000
_cell.length_b   1.000
_cell.length_c   1.000
_cell.angle_alpha   90.00
_cell.angle_beta   90.00
_cell.angle_gamma   90.00
#
_symmetry.space_group_name_H-M   'P 1'
#
loop_
_entity.id
_entity.type
_entity.pdbx_description
1 polymer ?
#
loop_
_entity_poly.entity_id
_entity_poly.type
_entity_poly.pdbx_seq_one_letter_code
_entity_poly.pdbx_strand_id
1 'polypeptide(L)'
;MWKTVDVLRGRPRGPVAAVTAAALSVVLIGAVPGTAYAYADSATGMINTSGTALSVRSGPGTGYAAWRTVSDGSTVTLLCQTNGQSVTGTYGTTTLWDLLSSGGMVSDAYVHTGSDGQVVNSCAYVGDEPSSKANPRSANGAIDWAFQRYRSTAYENLCLAFVAQAYGWGGSGWNTAEIGGDWESSHGYLNSSGIPPRGALVWYHNSVGTGHVAISLGQGKVIGTSVGGGVGVAGYLDHGSYRGWSVAYLPAAW
;
A
#
# COMPACT_ATOMS: atom_id res chain seq x y z
N MET A 1 15.57 0.14 9.44
CA MET A 1 14.64 0.37 10.57
C MET A 1 13.66 1.44 10.13
N TRP A 2 12.36 1.15 10.23
CA TRP A 2 11.30 2.07 9.83
C TRP A 2 11.32 3.31 10.73
N LYS A 3 11.21 4.50 10.13
CA LYS A 3 11.02 5.73 10.90
C LYS A 3 9.65 5.65 11.59
N THR A 4 9.60 5.84 12.90
CA THR A 4 8.35 6.10 13.62
C THR A 4 7.86 7.49 13.21
N VAL A 5 6.69 7.56 12.58
CA VAL A 5 6.07 8.84 12.25
C VAL A 5 5.37 9.35 13.51
N ASP A 6 5.99 10.28 14.23
CA ASP A 6 5.26 11.12 15.18
C ASP A 6 4.26 11.96 14.38
N VAL A 7 2.97 11.85 14.72
CA VAL A 7 1.92 12.72 14.18
C VAL A 7 2.20 14.13 14.72
N LEU A 8 2.93 14.93 13.94
CA LEU A 8 3.21 16.31 14.28
C LEU A 8 1.90 17.11 14.29
N ARG A 9 1.53 17.54 15.50
CA ARG A 9 0.48 18.52 15.78
C ARG A 9 0.71 19.78 14.92
N GLY A 10 -0.39 20.31 14.40
CA GLY A 10 -0.43 21.40 13.42
C GLY A 10 0.40 22.64 13.80
N ARG A 11 0.93 23.30 12.77
CA ARG A 11 1.52 24.64 12.88
C ARG A 11 0.53 25.71 12.40
N PRO A 12 0.53 26.92 13.00
CA PRO A 12 -0.44 27.96 12.71
C PRO A 12 -0.15 28.67 11.38
N ARG A 13 -1.22 29.21 10.78
CA ARG A 13 -1.19 30.01 9.55
C ARG A 13 -0.59 31.40 9.82
N GLY A 14 0.46 31.76 9.09
CA GLY A 14 0.95 33.14 8.94
C GLY A 14 0.47 33.76 7.62
N PRO A 15 0.48 35.10 7.47
CA PRO A 15 -0.25 35.81 6.43
C PRO A 15 0.39 35.72 5.04
N VAL A 16 -0.48 35.82 4.03
CA VAL A 16 -0.19 35.76 2.60
C VAL A 16 0.54 37.03 2.15
N ALA A 17 1.71 36.86 1.51
CA ALA A 17 2.39 37.93 0.76
C ALA A 17 2.41 37.54 -0.72
N ALA A 18 1.88 38.43 -1.56
CA ALA A 18 1.85 38.30 -3.01
C ALA A 18 3.27 38.44 -3.60
N VAL A 19 3.65 37.53 -4.51
CA VAL A 19 4.89 37.63 -5.29
C VAL A 19 4.52 37.65 -6.77
N THR A 20 5.08 38.64 -7.47
CA THR A 20 4.91 38.97 -8.88
C THR A 20 5.50 37.91 -9.82
N ALA A 21 4.84 37.69 -10.96
CA ALA A 21 5.19 36.70 -11.97
C ALA A 21 6.44 37.11 -12.78
N ALA A 22 7.40 36.19 -12.90
CA ALA A 22 8.46 36.23 -13.91
C ALA A 22 8.31 35.00 -14.82
N ALA A 23 8.21 35.23 -16.12
CA ALA A 23 8.05 34.19 -17.14
C ALA A 23 9.35 33.39 -17.31
N LEU A 24 9.30 32.07 -17.15
CA LEU A 24 10.38 31.14 -17.51
C LEU A 24 10.04 30.40 -18.81
N SER A 25 11.03 30.37 -19.70
CA SER A 25 11.05 29.66 -20.97
C SER A 25 10.84 28.15 -20.77
N VAL A 26 9.87 27.58 -21.49
CA VAL A 26 9.60 26.13 -21.49
C VAL A 26 10.58 25.44 -22.45
N VAL A 27 11.54 24.72 -21.89
CA VAL A 27 12.30 23.69 -22.63
C VAL A 27 11.40 22.46 -22.71
N LEU A 28 11.01 22.08 -23.93
CA LEU A 28 10.29 20.82 -24.19
C LEU A 28 11.26 19.65 -24.01
N ILE A 29 11.28 19.07 -22.81
CA ILE A 29 11.90 17.77 -22.56
C ILE A 29 10.92 16.70 -23.04
N GLY A 30 11.32 15.85 -23.98
CA GLY A 30 10.52 14.73 -24.46
C GLY A 30 10.11 13.81 -23.31
N ALA A 31 8.81 13.60 -23.15
CA ALA A 31 8.27 12.68 -22.15
C ALA A 31 8.47 11.23 -22.61
N VAL A 32 9.30 10.49 -21.89
CA VAL A 32 9.18 9.02 -21.84
C VAL A 32 7.89 8.69 -21.05
N PRO A 33 7.02 7.79 -21.54
CA PRO A 33 5.84 7.39 -20.79
C PRO A 33 6.25 6.42 -19.66
N GLY A 34 6.80 6.98 -18.59
CA GLY A 34 6.75 6.36 -17.27
C GLY A 34 5.49 6.89 -16.60
N THR A 35 4.47 6.06 -16.41
CA THR A 35 3.30 6.44 -15.62
C THR A 35 3.73 6.57 -14.16
N ALA A 36 4.24 7.75 -13.80
CA ALA A 36 4.38 8.14 -12.41
C ALA A 36 2.97 8.18 -11.81
N TYR A 37 2.58 7.14 -11.09
CA TYR A 37 1.40 7.20 -10.23
C TYR A 37 1.70 8.26 -9.16
N ALA A 38 1.18 9.47 -9.36
CA ALA A 38 1.13 10.48 -8.31
C ALA A 38 0.32 9.92 -7.12
N TYR A 39 0.56 10.44 -5.90
CA TYR A 39 -0.38 10.17 -4.80
C TYR A 39 -1.72 10.61 -5.32
N ALA A 40 -2.65 9.66 -5.37
CA ALA A 40 -3.91 10.04 -5.91
C ALA A 40 -4.68 10.89 -4.90
N ASP A 41 -5.73 11.53 -5.41
CA ASP A 41 -6.55 12.42 -4.61
C ASP A 41 -7.04 11.72 -3.33
N SER A 42 -7.13 12.48 -2.25
CA SER A 42 -7.54 11.96 -0.95
C SER A 42 -8.80 12.68 -0.49
N ALA A 43 -9.78 11.91 -0.05
CA ALA A 43 -11.01 12.43 0.54
C ALA A 43 -11.07 12.10 2.03
N THR A 44 -11.93 12.81 2.76
CA THR A 44 -12.30 12.45 4.12
C THR A 44 -13.72 11.92 4.15
N GLY A 45 -13.95 10.86 4.93
CA GLY A 45 -15.29 10.34 5.19
C GLY A 45 -15.52 10.14 6.68
N MET A 46 -16.77 10.21 7.12
CA MET A 46 -17.15 9.89 8.50
C MET A 46 -17.78 8.50 8.55
N ILE A 47 -17.28 7.64 9.44
CA ILE A 47 -17.87 6.32 9.66
C ILE A 47 -19.26 6.48 10.30
N ASN A 48 -20.26 5.81 9.74
CA ASN A 48 -21.59 5.70 10.32
C ASN A 48 -22.04 4.25 10.30
N THR A 49 -22.19 3.68 11.49
CA THR A 49 -22.57 2.28 11.72
C THR A 49 -23.64 2.13 12.81
N SER A 50 -24.27 3.24 13.21
CA SER A 50 -25.25 3.27 14.31
C SER A 50 -24.70 2.69 15.63
N GLY A 51 -23.46 3.04 15.96
CA GLY A 51 -22.82 2.76 17.25
C GLY A 51 -21.81 1.60 17.29
N THR A 52 -21.78 0.71 16.29
CA THR A 52 -20.87 -0.45 16.30
C THR A 52 -19.56 -0.15 15.56
N ALA A 53 -18.39 -0.46 16.12
CA ALA A 53 -17.13 -0.20 15.42
C ALA A 53 -17.03 -0.97 14.08
N LEU A 54 -16.66 -0.27 13.00
CA LEU A 54 -16.52 -0.83 11.66
C LEU A 54 -15.21 -1.61 11.55
N SER A 55 -15.26 -2.81 10.98
CA SER A 55 -14.06 -3.62 10.71
C SER A 55 -13.28 -3.08 9.50
N VAL A 56 -11.98 -2.83 9.70
CA VAL A 56 -11.03 -2.53 8.62
C VAL A 56 -10.41 -3.85 8.16
N ARG A 57 -10.55 -4.13 6.88
CA ARG A 57 -10.24 -5.43 6.27
C ARG A 57 -8.97 -5.35 5.43
N SER A 58 -8.32 -6.47 5.24
CA SER A 58 -7.12 -6.56 4.41
C SER A 58 -7.40 -6.31 2.91
N GLY A 59 -8.62 -6.56 2.44
CA GLY A 59 -9.07 -6.40 1.05
C GLY A 59 -10.57 -6.08 0.92
N PRO A 60 -11.08 -5.94 -0.32
CA PRO A 60 -12.40 -5.39 -0.60
C PRO A 60 -13.52 -6.45 -0.49
N GLY A 61 -13.73 -6.98 0.71
CA GLY A 61 -14.74 -8.00 0.98
C GLY A 61 -14.79 -8.45 2.43
N THR A 62 -15.92 -8.96 2.89
CA THR A 62 -16.11 -9.41 4.29
C THR A 62 -15.45 -10.74 4.62
N GLY A 63 -15.01 -11.50 3.62
CA GLY A 63 -14.18 -12.70 3.80
C GLY A 63 -12.70 -12.40 4.09
N TYR A 64 -12.26 -11.16 3.89
CA TYR A 64 -10.89 -10.73 4.18
C TYR A 64 -10.70 -10.46 5.68
N ALA A 65 -9.50 -10.76 6.18
CA ALA A 65 -9.10 -10.61 7.56
C ALA A 65 -9.36 -9.19 8.09
N ALA A 66 -10.08 -9.10 9.21
CA ALA A 66 -10.24 -7.86 9.95
C ALA A 66 -9.06 -7.70 10.91
N TRP A 67 -8.22 -6.70 10.69
CA TRP A 67 -6.99 -6.51 11.49
C TRP A 67 -7.10 -5.37 12.50
N ARG A 68 -8.11 -4.49 12.33
CA ARG A 68 -8.47 -3.43 13.27
C ARG A 68 -9.92 -3.00 13.08
N THR A 69 -10.38 -2.12 13.96
CA THR A 69 -11.66 -1.44 13.84
C THR A 69 -11.50 0.08 13.82
N VAL A 70 -12.53 0.76 13.33
CA VAL A 70 -12.70 2.21 13.42
C VAL A 70 -14.06 2.48 14.07
N SER A 71 -14.07 3.33 15.10
CA SER A 71 -15.29 3.63 15.85
C SER A 71 -16.29 4.40 14.99
N ASP A 72 -17.58 4.23 15.30
CA ASP A 72 -18.66 5.06 14.75
C ASP A 72 -18.39 6.56 15.00
N GLY A 73 -18.75 7.41 14.04
CA GLY A 73 -18.49 8.84 14.06
C GLY A 73 -17.02 9.25 13.82
N SER A 74 -16.10 8.31 13.63
CA SER A 74 -14.70 8.65 13.35
C SER A 74 -14.55 9.20 11.94
N THR A 75 -13.73 10.25 11.77
CA THR A 75 -13.26 10.67 10.45
C THR A 75 -12.09 9.80 9.99
N VAL A 76 -12.16 9.32 8.76
CA VAL A 76 -11.10 8.57 8.08
C VAL A 76 -10.65 9.29 6.82
N THR A 77 -9.41 9.05 6.41
CA THR A 77 -8.88 9.52 5.11
C THR A 77 -8.88 8.37 4.12
N LEU A 78 -9.55 8.56 2.99
CA LEU A 78 -9.66 7.64 1.88
C LEU A 78 -8.55 7.96 0.88
N LEU A 79 -7.81 6.94 0.46
CA LEU A 79 -6.70 7.08 -0.47
C LEU A 79 -7.05 6.64 -1.90
N CYS A 80 -7.92 5.66 -2.05
CA CYS A 80 -8.45 5.20 -3.33
C CYS A 80 -9.70 4.33 -3.09
N GLN A 81 -10.48 4.12 -4.14
CA GLN A 81 -11.65 3.26 -4.11
C GLN A 81 -11.53 2.08 -5.07
N THR A 82 -12.17 0.96 -4.76
CA THR A 82 -12.20 -0.21 -5.63
C THR A 82 -13.53 -0.94 -5.52
N ASN A 83 -13.90 -1.66 -6.58
CA ASN A 83 -15.05 -2.56 -6.52
C ASN A 83 -14.66 -3.86 -5.82
N GLY A 84 -15.57 -4.36 -4.98
CA GLY A 84 -15.41 -5.59 -4.24
C GLY A 84 -16.74 -6.28 -3.98
N GLN A 85 -16.82 -7.01 -2.86
CA GLN A 85 -18.07 -7.62 -2.43
C GLN A 85 -19.16 -6.56 -2.23
N SER A 86 -20.38 -6.85 -2.69
CA SER A 86 -21.56 -6.03 -2.40
C SER A 86 -21.92 -6.10 -0.91
N VAL A 87 -22.07 -4.94 -0.28
CA VAL A 87 -22.41 -4.79 1.13
C VAL A 87 -23.57 -3.82 1.27
N THR A 88 -24.54 -4.16 2.12
CA THR A 88 -25.60 -3.26 2.56
C THR A 88 -25.23 -2.71 3.94
N GLY A 89 -25.31 -1.38 4.09
CA GLY A 89 -24.98 -0.65 5.30
C GLY A 89 -25.86 0.58 5.49
N THR A 90 -25.41 1.52 6.32
CA THR A 90 -26.16 2.72 6.69
C THR A 90 -26.54 3.60 5.51
N TYR A 91 -25.68 3.69 4.49
CA TYR A 91 -25.90 4.49 3.29
C TYR A 91 -26.42 3.67 2.10
N GLY A 92 -26.97 2.47 2.34
CA GLY A 92 -27.54 1.60 1.32
C GLY A 92 -26.60 0.49 0.87
N THR A 93 -26.77 0.02 -0.37
CA THR A 93 -26.02 -1.11 -0.93
C THR A 93 -25.01 -0.61 -1.95
N THR A 94 -23.73 -0.97 -1.79
CA THR A 94 -22.66 -0.58 -2.72
C THR A 94 -21.64 -1.71 -2.90
N THR A 95 -20.89 -1.67 -3.99
CA THR A 95 -19.70 -2.49 -4.24
C THR A 95 -18.41 -1.73 -3.98
N LEU A 96 -18.48 -0.45 -3.60
CA LEU A 96 -17.31 0.38 -3.35
C LEU A 96 -16.67 0.05 -2.00
N TRP A 97 -15.34 -0.01 -2.01
CA TRP A 97 -14.47 -0.21 -0.86
C TRP A 97 -13.38 0.85 -0.84
N ASP A 98 -13.19 1.46 0.32
CA ASP A 98 -12.27 2.58 0.52
C ASP A 98 -10.96 2.09 1.15
N LEU A 99 -9.82 2.32 0.49
CA LEU A 99 -8.51 2.13 1.11
C LEU A 99 -8.25 3.29 2.08
N LEU A 100 -8.04 2.97 3.34
CA LEU A 100 -7.77 3.96 4.38
C LEU A 100 -6.28 4.31 4.45
N SER A 101 -5.98 5.55 4.85
CA SER A 101 -4.60 6.00 5.11
C SER A 101 -3.90 5.23 6.23
N SER A 102 -4.66 4.55 7.09
CA SER A 102 -4.12 3.64 8.09
C SER A 102 -3.70 2.26 7.55
N GLY A 103 -3.93 2.00 6.26
CA GLY A 103 -3.88 0.67 5.68
C GLY A 103 -5.20 -0.09 5.86
N GLY A 104 -5.46 -1.02 4.94
CA GLY A 104 -6.70 -1.80 4.88
C GLY A 104 -7.90 -1.01 4.34
N MET A 105 -9.01 -1.70 4.17
CA MET A 105 -10.19 -1.24 3.46
C MET A 105 -11.46 -1.34 4.31
N VAL A 106 -12.37 -0.39 4.12
CA VAL A 106 -13.74 -0.44 4.67
C VAL A 106 -14.74 -0.39 3.54
N SER A 107 -15.97 -0.88 3.77
CA SER A 107 -17.03 -0.73 2.76
C SER A 107 -17.59 0.69 2.83
N ASP A 108 -17.71 1.32 1.65
CA ASP A 108 -18.27 2.66 1.47
C ASP A 108 -19.75 2.74 1.94
N ALA A 109 -20.43 1.59 2.06
CA ALA A 109 -21.78 1.47 2.63
C ALA A 109 -21.95 2.07 4.04
N TYR A 110 -20.83 2.29 4.74
CA TYR A 110 -20.75 2.84 6.09
C TYR A 110 -19.94 4.14 6.18
N VAL A 111 -19.58 4.76 5.05
CA VAL A 111 -18.73 5.95 5.02
C VAL A 111 -19.47 7.11 4.39
N HIS A 112 -19.72 8.15 5.17
CA HIS A 112 -20.28 9.39 4.65
C HIS A 112 -19.19 10.23 3.98
N THR A 113 -19.15 10.20 2.65
CA THR A 113 -18.26 11.03 1.83
C THR A 113 -18.97 12.26 1.23
N GLY A 114 -20.31 12.30 1.31
CA GLY A 114 -21.14 13.30 0.64
C GLY A 114 -21.52 12.95 -0.81
N SER A 115 -21.23 11.72 -1.26
CA SER A 115 -21.56 11.19 -2.59
C SER A 115 -21.88 9.70 -2.47
N ASP A 116 -22.86 9.23 -3.26
CA ASP A 116 -23.16 7.79 -3.41
C ASP A 116 -22.23 7.10 -4.43
N GLY A 117 -21.49 7.91 -5.20
CA GLY A 117 -20.50 7.45 -6.17
C GLY A 117 -19.07 7.66 -5.68
N GLN A 118 -18.13 7.15 -6.46
CA GLN A 118 -16.70 7.25 -6.22
C GLN A 118 -16.22 8.72 -6.06
N VAL A 119 -15.52 9.01 -4.97
CA VAL A 119 -15.03 10.35 -4.58
C VAL A 119 -13.52 10.53 -4.71
N VAL A 120 -12.78 9.42 -4.80
CA VAL A 120 -11.33 9.39 -5.06
C VAL A 120 -11.06 8.47 -6.24
N ASN A 121 -9.87 8.54 -6.83
CA ASN A 121 -9.47 7.66 -7.93
C ASN A 121 -9.58 6.16 -7.59
N SER A 122 -9.57 5.33 -8.64
CA SER A 122 -9.55 3.88 -8.48
C SER A 122 -8.20 3.40 -7.96
N CYS A 123 -8.22 2.42 -7.07
CA CYS A 123 -7.00 1.79 -6.57
C CYS A 123 -6.22 1.16 -7.73
N ALA A 124 -4.95 1.54 -7.87
CA ALA A 124 -4.04 0.91 -8.80
C ALA A 124 -3.56 -0.43 -8.23
N TYR A 125 -3.77 -1.51 -9.00
CA TYR A 125 -3.25 -2.83 -8.71
C TYR A 125 -2.01 -3.10 -9.54
N VAL A 126 -1.10 -3.89 -8.97
CA VAL A 126 0.07 -4.36 -9.69
C VAL A 126 -0.37 -5.16 -10.92
N GLY A 127 0.39 -5.03 -12.01
CA GLY A 127 0.16 -5.83 -13.22
C GLY A 127 0.51 -7.30 -13.00
N ASP A 128 0.24 -8.12 -14.02
CA ASP A 128 0.53 -9.54 -13.99
C ASP A 128 2.03 -9.84 -13.98
N GLU A 129 2.39 -10.94 -13.31
CA GLU A 129 3.76 -11.47 -13.36
C GLU A 129 4.11 -12.00 -14.77
N PRO A 130 5.40 -12.06 -15.14
CA PRO A 130 5.82 -12.84 -16.29
C PRO A 130 5.26 -14.27 -16.22
N SER A 131 4.63 -14.72 -17.31
CA SER A 131 3.88 -16.00 -17.37
C SER A 131 4.73 -17.24 -17.07
N SER A 132 6.06 -17.13 -17.11
CA SER A 132 7.00 -18.19 -16.78
C SER A 132 6.92 -18.67 -15.33
N LYS A 133 6.39 -17.85 -14.40
CA LYS A 133 6.25 -18.25 -12.99
C LYS A 133 5.23 -17.41 -12.24
N ALA A 134 3.95 -17.78 -12.37
CA ALA A 134 2.87 -17.13 -11.65
C ALA A 134 2.88 -17.46 -10.14
N ASN A 135 2.48 -16.49 -9.32
CA ASN A 135 2.35 -16.70 -7.88
C ASN A 135 1.16 -17.62 -7.54
N PRO A 136 1.33 -18.58 -6.60
CA PRO A 136 0.23 -19.42 -6.13
C PRO A 136 -0.94 -18.64 -5.49
N ARG A 137 -0.67 -17.45 -4.92
CA ARG A 137 -1.67 -16.57 -4.31
C ARG A 137 -1.74 -15.23 -5.05
N SER A 138 -2.97 -14.74 -5.25
CA SER A 138 -3.22 -13.41 -5.81
C SER A 138 -2.70 -12.29 -4.89
N ALA A 139 -2.53 -11.08 -5.44
CA ALA A 139 -2.14 -9.90 -4.66
C ALA A 139 -3.01 -9.67 -3.41
N ASN A 140 -4.35 -9.71 -3.57
CA ASN A 140 -5.25 -9.54 -2.43
C ASN A 140 -5.15 -10.71 -1.43
N GLY A 141 -4.96 -11.94 -1.91
CA GLY A 141 -4.71 -13.06 -1.01
C GLY A 141 -3.38 -12.92 -0.25
N ALA A 142 -2.33 -12.42 -0.89
CA ALA A 142 -1.03 -12.21 -0.26
C ALA A 142 -1.09 -11.14 0.83
N ILE A 143 -1.79 -10.04 0.53
CA ILE A 143 -2.08 -8.99 1.51
C ILE A 143 -2.93 -9.54 2.66
N ASP A 144 -3.94 -10.37 2.37
CA ASP A 144 -4.76 -11.02 3.40
C ASP A 144 -3.92 -11.90 4.33
N TRP A 145 -3.09 -12.77 3.76
CA TRP A 145 -2.17 -13.64 4.49
C TRP A 145 -1.20 -12.83 5.37
N ALA A 146 -0.73 -11.69 4.87
CA ALA A 146 0.14 -10.78 5.62
C ALA A 146 -0.60 -10.15 6.82
N PHE A 147 -1.84 -9.71 6.64
CA PHE A 147 -2.66 -9.16 7.73
C PHE A 147 -3.07 -10.21 8.77
N GLN A 148 -3.26 -11.47 8.39
CA GLN A 148 -3.45 -12.57 9.35
C GLN A 148 -2.24 -12.76 10.29
N ARG A 149 -1.09 -12.18 9.95
CA ARG A 149 0.14 -12.19 10.76
C ARG A 149 0.45 -10.84 11.39
N TYR A 150 -0.45 -9.87 11.32
CA TYR A 150 -0.22 -8.54 11.89
C TYR A 150 0.20 -8.64 13.36
N ARG A 151 1.28 -7.93 13.72
CA ARG A 151 2.00 -7.96 15.01
C ARG A 151 2.77 -9.25 15.35
N SER A 152 2.75 -10.26 14.49
CA SER A 152 3.59 -11.44 14.67
C SER A 152 5.07 -11.06 14.57
N THR A 153 5.89 -11.62 15.45
CA THR A 153 7.36 -11.49 15.41
C THR A 153 8.02 -12.69 14.71
N ALA A 154 7.24 -13.69 14.25
CA ALA A 154 7.75 -14.93 13.69
C ALA A 154 8.58 -14.75 12.39
N TYR A 155 8.46 -13.59 11.75
CA TYR A 155 9.18 -13.25 10.51
C TYR A 155 10.19 -12.12 10.69
N GLU A 156 10.56 -11.79 11.93
CA GLU A 156 11.59 -10.78 12.15
C GLU A 156 12.91 -11.20 11.49
N ASN A 157 13.52 -10.27 10.74
CA ASN A 157 14.69 -10.49 9.89
C ASN A 157 14.49 -11.49 8.73
N LEU A 158 13.25 -11.92 8.45
CA LEU A 158 12.91 -12.90 7.41
C LEU A 158 12.02 -12.29 6.31
N CYS A 159 12.30 -11.05 5.89
CA CYS A 159 11.48 -10.31 4.94
C CYS A 159 11.24 -11.05 3.60
N LEU A 160 12.27 -11.71 3.06
CA LEU A 160 12.15 -12.53 1.86
C LEU A 160 11.21 -13.74 2.06
N ALA A 161 11.35 -14.45 3.18
CA ALA A 161 10.48 -15.58 3.49
C ALA A 161 9.04 -15.12 3.70
N PHE A 162 8.85 -13.97 4.35
CA PHE A 162 7.53 -13.36 4.55
C PHE A 162 6.83 -13.07 3.22
N VAL A 163 7.48 -12.36 2.29
CA VAL A 163 6.84 -12.04 1.01
C VAL A 163 6.64 -13.28 0.15
N ALA A 164 7.59 -14.22 0.13
CA ALA A 164 7.43 -15.46 -0.64
C ALA A 164 6.23 -16.29 -0.13
N GLN A 165 6.12 -16.48 1.18
CA GLN A 165 5.01 -17.23 1.77
C GLN A 165 3.67 -16.48 1.69
N ALA A 166 3.69 -15.14 1.67
CA ALA A 166 2.52 -14.33 1.36
C ALA A 166 2.03 -14.56 -0.07
N TYR A 167 2.92 -14.74 -1.05
CA TYR A 167 2.52 -15.13 -2.41
C TYR A 167 2.31 -16.63 -2.60
N GLY A 168 2.50 -17.43 -1.54
CA GLY A 168 2.16 -18.85 -1.49
C GLY A 168 3.32 -19.81 -1.80
N TRP A 169 4.55 -19.30 -1.87
CA TRP A 169 5.77 -20.10 -2.02
C TRP A 169 6.29 -20.60 -0.66
N GLY A 170 7.11 -21.64 -0.65
CA GLY A 170 7.89 -22.08 0.51
C GLY A 170 9.06 -21.14 0.83
N GLY A 171 9.69 -20.56 -0.19
CA GLY A 171 10.75 -19.55 -0.04
C GLY A 171 10.99 -18.72 -1.30
N SER A 172 11.70 -17.59 -1.18
CA SER A 172 11.98 -16.69 -2.32
C SER A 172 13.04 -17.21 -3.28
N GLY A 173 13.91 -18.12 -2.81
CA GLY A 173 15.09 -18.61 -3.53
C GLY A 173 16.28 -17.65 -3.54
N TRP A 174 16.16 -16.47 -2.94
CA TRP A 174 17.26 -15.51 -2.78
C TRP A 174 17.82 -15.52 -1.37
N ASN A 175 19.13 -15.32 -1.25
CA ASN A 175 19.80 -15.26 0.06
C ASN A 175 19.52 -13.94 0.81
N THR A 176 19.37 -12.84 0.08
CA THR A 176 19.12 -11.51 0.64
C THR A 176 18.16 -10.71 -0.24
N ALA A 177 17.43 -9.77 0.34
CA ALA A 177 16.56 -8.88 -0.42
C ALA A 177 17.36 -7.94 -1.33
N GLU A 178 18.63 -7.65 -0.98
CA GLU A 178 19.57 -6.94 -1.86
C GLU A 178 19.79 -7.69 -3.17
N ILE A 179 20.09 -8.99 -3.09
CA ILE A 179 20.28 -9.86 -4.28
C ILE A 179 19.00 -9.92 -5.12
N GLY A 180 17.84 -10.07 -4.47
CA GLY A 180 16.55 -10.05 -5.17
C GLY A 180 16.32 -8.73 -5.91
N GLY A 181 16.49 -7.61 -5.22
CA GLY A 181 16.37 -6.28 -5.83
C GLY A 181 17.37 -6.04 -6.96
N ASP A 182 18.61 -6.54 -6.84
CA ASP A 182 19.64 -6.45 -7.89
C ASP A 182 19.25 -7.24 -9.12
N TRP A 183 18.67 -8.42 -8.91
CA TRP A 183 18.13 -9.24 -9.98
C TRP A 183 16.99 -8.50 -10.70
N GLU A 184 15.98 -8.01 -9.96
CA GLU A 184 14.86 -7.25 -10.54
C GLU A 184 15.35 -6.01 -11.33
N SER A 185 16.34 -5.30 -10.78
CA SER A 185 16.93 -4.12 -11.42
C SER A 185 17.70 -4.46 -12.69
N SER A 186 18.54 -5.50 -12.66
CA SER A 186 19.37 -5.89 -13.81
C SER A 186 18.55 -6.47 -14.98
N HIS A 187 17.34 -6.97 -14.70
CA HIS A 187 16.45 -7.54 -15.70
C HIS A 187 15.34 -6.57 -16.14
N GLY A 188 15.35 -5.32 -15.66
CA GLY A 188 14.42 -4.26 -16.07
C GLY A 188 13.01 -4.37 -15.46
N TYR A 189 12.83 -5.16 -14.40
CA TYR A 189 11.55 -5.30 -13.70
C TYR A 189 11.36 -4.29 -12.56
N LEU A 190 12.46 -3.69 -12.09
CA LEU A 190 12.41 -2.70 -11.02
C LEU A 190 12.00 -1.32 -11.55
N ASN A 191 10.87 -0.83 -11.06
CA ASN A 191 10.42 0.54 -11.24
C ASN A 191 11.00 1.41 -10.13
N SER A 192 11.87 2.35 -10.50
CA SER A 192 12.51 3.30 -9.57
C SER A 192 11.67 4.55 -9.30
N SER A 193 10.55 4.72 -9.99
CA SER A 193 9.66 5.88 -9.88
C SER A 193 8.20 5.49 -9.69
N GLY A 194 7.36 6.48 -9.40
CA GLY A 194 5.94 6.28 -9.10
C GLY A 194 5.68 5.64 -7.73
N ILE A 195 4.41 5.56 -7.40
CA ILE A 195 3.94 4.91 -6.18
C ILE A 195 3.76 3.41 -6.43
N PRO A 196 4.28 2.53 -5.56
CA PRO A 196 4.08 1.09 -5.70
C PRO A 196 2.59 0.74 -5.73
N PRO A 197 2.07 0.13 -6.81
CA PRO A 197 0.67 -0.27 -6.89
C PRO A 197 0.37 -1.39 -5.90
N ARG A 198 -0.89 -1.57 -5.55
CA ARG A 198 -1.32 -2.57 -4.57
C ARG A 198 -0.94 -3.98 -5.04
N GLY A 199 -0.23 -4.71 -4.20
CA GLY A 199 0.32 -6.04 -4.52
C GLY A 199 1.72 -6.04 -5.11
N ALA A 200 2.36 -4.89 -5.31
CA ALA A 200 3.76 -4.86 -5.72
C ALA A 200 4.70 -5.31 -4.59
N LEU A 201 5.85 -5.85 -4.95
CA LEU A 201 6.98 -5.96 -4.02
C LEU A 201 7.71 -4.63 -3.96
N VAL A 202 8.03 -4.18 -2.75
CA VAL A 202 8.69 -2.90 -2.50
C VAL A 202 10.06 -3.18 -1.92
N TRP A 203 11.10 -2.77 -2.65
CA TRP A 203 12.49 -3.10 -2.38
C TRP A 203 13.22 -1.94 -1.71
N TYR A 204 14.13 -2.29 -0.81
CA TYR A 204 14.94 -1.35 -0.07
C TYR A 204 16.37 -1.83 0.01
N HIS A 205 17.31 -0.90 -0.06
CA HIS A 205 18.68 -1.14 0.41
C HIS A 205 18.69 -1.16 1.94
N ASN A 206 19.80 -1.53 2.57
CA ASN A 206 20.05 -1.23 3.97
C ASN A 206 21.55 -1.06 4.25
N SER A 207 21.89 -0.50 5.41
CA SER A 207 23.30 -0.20 5.77
C SER A 207 24.18 -1.44 5.99
N VAL A 208 23.58 -2.63 6.05
CA VAL A 208 24.27 -3.92 6.24
C VAL A 208 24.36 -4.76 4.96
N GLY A 209 23.86 -4.24 3.83
CA GLY A 209 23.94 -4.89 2.51
C GLY A 209 23.02 -6.09 2.29
N THR A 210 22.04 -6.34 3.17
CA THR A 210 21.07 -7.45 3.01
C THR A 210 19.75 -7.02 2.39
N GLY A 211 19.51 -5.70 2.29
CA GLY A 211 18.27 -5.13 1.79
C GLY A 211 17.05 -5.40 2.67
N HIS A 212 15.88 -4.98 2.19
CA HIS A 212 14.58 -5.33 2.77
C HIS A 212 13.52 -5.38 1.67
N VAL A 213 12.44 -6.13 1.91
CA VAL A 213 11.30 -6.20 0.98
C VAL A 213 9.98 -6.22 1.75
N ALA A 214 8.97 -5.54 1.22
CA ALA A 214 7.61 -5.48 1.76
C ALA A 214 6.56 -5.61 0.65
N ILE A 215 5.29 -5.77 1.03
CA ILE A 215 4.16 -5.86 0.09
C ILE A 215 3.44 -4.51 0.07
N SER A 216 3.24 -3.93 -1.10
CA SER A 216 2.47 -2.70 -1.25
C SER A 216 0.97 -2.94 -1.00
N LEU A 217 0.38 -2.09 -0.17
CA LEU A 217 -1.06 -1.98 0.03
C LEU A 217 -1.71 -1.04 -1.00
N GLY A 218 -0.89 -0.37 -1.83
CA GLY A 218 -1.28 0.73 -2.70
C GLY A 218 -1.17 2.08 -2.01
N GLN A 219 -1.14 3.17 -2.79
CA GLN A 219 -1.22 4.55 -2.30
C GLN A 219 -0.20 4.87 -1.19
N GLY A 220 1.03 4.39 -1.39
CA GLY A 220 2.17 4.65 -0.53
C GLY A 220 2.14 3.99 0.84
N LYS A 221 1.33 2.95 1.02
CA LYS A 221 1.34 2.08 2.20
C LYS A 221 1.89 0.71 1.86
N VAL A 222 2.57 0.10 2.83
CA VAL A 222 3.14 -1.24 2.73
C VAL A 222 2.83 -2.03 4.00
N ILE A 223 2.79 -3.35 3.88
CA ILE A 223 2.83 -4.30 4.99
C ILE A 223 4.10 -5.14 4.88
N GLY A 224 4.84 -5.28 5.97
CA GLY A 224 6.12 -5.98 5.99
C GLY A 224 6.60 -6.27 7.40
N THR A 225 7.75 -6.90 7.51
CA THR A 225 8.36 -7.28 8.80
C THR A 225 9.17 -6.13 9.37
N SER A 226 9.55 -6.24 10.64
CA SER A 226 10.39 -5.29 11.37
C SER A 226 9.81 -3.89 11.50
N VAL A 227 8.51 -3.73 11.25
CA VAL A 227 7.74 -2.52 11.53
C VAL A 227 7.39 -2.53 13.02
N GLY A 228 8.14 -1.77 13.82
CA GLY A 228 7.99 -1.81 15.28
C GLY A 228 8.36 -3.17 15.91
N GLY A 229 9.24 -3.93 15.25
CA GLY A 229 9.70 -5.25 15.72
C GLY A 229 8.78 -6.43 15.41
N GLY A 230 7.81 -6.24 14.50
CA GLY A 230 6.94 -7.32 14.00
C GLY A 230 6.43 -7.04 12.59
N VAL A 231 5.48 -7.87 12.15
CA VAL A 231 4.68 -7.59 10.94
C VAL A 231 3.80 -6.36 11.20
N GLY A 232 3.93 -5.34 10.38
CA GLY A 232 3.18 -4.10 10.55
C GLY A 232 2.97 -3.31 9.26
N VAL A 233 2.18 -2.25 9.37
CA VAL A 233 1.87 -1.33 8.27
C VAL A 233 2.69 -0.05 8.44
N ALA A 234 3.28 0.43 7.35
CA ALA A 234 4.06 1.66 7.32
C ALA A 234 3.88 2.42 6.00
N GLY A 235 4.36 3.65 5.93
CA GLY A 235 4.57 4.35 4.68
C GLY A 235 5.75 3.75 3.92
N TYR A 236 5.62 3.57 2.61
CA TYR A 236 6.68 2.92 1.82
C TYR A 236 8.01 3.68 1.85
N LEU A 237 8.02 4.99 2.14
CA LEU A 237 9.23 5.82 2.26
C LEU A 237 9.77 5.91 3.70
N ASP A 238 9.07 5.34 4.69
CA ASP A 238 9.50 5.39 6.09
C ASP A 238 10.74 4.51 6.32
N HIS A 239 10.99 3.55 5.43
CA HIS A 239 12.27 2.87 5.30
C HIS A 239 13.20 3.72 4.42
N GLY A 240 14.14 4.43 5.03
CA GLY A 240 14.92 5.53 4.42
C GLY A 240 15.89 5.17 3.28
N SER A 241 15.72 4.02 2.65
CA SER A 241 16.61 3.43 1.64
C SER A 241 15.80 2.77 0.53
N TYR A 242 14.68 3.40 0.16
CA TYR A 242 13.81 2.98 -0.93
C TYR A 242 14.59 2.80 -2.23
N ARG A 243 14.47 1.62 -2.82
CA ARG A 243 15.14 1.23 -4.06
C ARG A 243 14.21 1.30 -5.27
N GLY A 244 12.97 0.86 -5.09
CA GLY A 244 11.98 0.74 -6.16
C GLY A 244 10.90 -0.28 -5.84
N TRP A 245 10.03 -0.53 -6.79
CA TRP A 245 9.04 -1.60 -6.71
C TRP A 245 9.03 -2.44 -7.98
N SER A 246 8.60 -3.68 -7.87
CA SER A 246 8.40 -4.58 -9.01
C SER A 246 7.00 -5.18 -8.95
N VAL A 247 6.57 -5.80 -10.05
CA VAL A 247 5.57 -6.86 -9.96
C VAL A 247 6.05 -7.91 -8.93
N ALA A 248 5.15 -8.69 -8.35
CA ALA A 248 5.51 -9.68 -7.34
C ALA A 248 6.18 -10.93 -7.94
N TYR A 249 7.19 -10.72 -8.77
CA TYR A 249 7.87 -11.77 -9.48
C TYR A 249 8.96 -12.37 -8.58
N LEU A 250 8.88 -13.68 -8.38
CA LEU A 250 9.81 -14.43 -7.56
C LEU A 250 10.36 -15.61 -8.38
N PRO A 251 11.23 -15.36 -9.38
CA PRO A 251 11.69 -16.38 -10.31
C PRO A 251 12.39 -17.55 -9.61
N ALA A 252 13.14 -17.28 -8.54
CA ALA A 252 13.89 -18.28 -7.80
C ALA A 252 13.05 -19.03 -6.74
N ALA A 253 11.80 -18.64 -6.51
CA ALA A 253 10.97 -19.23 -5.46
C ALA A 253 10.68 -20.73 -5.68
N TRP A 254 10.43 -21.44 -4.58
CA TRP A 254 10.05 -22.85 -4.56
C TRP A 254 8.90 -23.06 -3.59
#